data_AF-A0A497F912-F1
#
_entry.id   AF-A0A497F912-F1
#
_cell.length_a   1.000
_cell.length_b   1.000
_cell.length_c   1.000
_cell.angle_alpha   90.00
_cell.angle_beta   90.00
_cell.angle_gamma   90.00
#
_symmetry.space_group_name_H-M   'P 1'
#
loop_
_entity.id
_entity.type
_entity.pdbx_description
1 polymer ?
#
loop_
_entity_poly.entity_id
_entity_poly.type
_entity_poly.pdbx_seq_one_letter_code
_entity_poly.pdbx_strand_id
1 'polypeptide(L)'
;MELLNMSNGEVAFERIIQAFKLALNELIALVPVVLASVLIVALMLVIAKYVGSLVKRILKVVGLDRILERYVGTPPISVENFIVVFIQLGFVILGVTISVTVFAPEYLATYNMYLSYILRLMSAVALIIITLFWIEVLVNKIRGESKVKAFASLIAFLLILTFIIDVTALSESVKSSLVFGISLGLGLTIGVFSIWYFMHEYLEHYISRKHGEKEVRQG
;
A
#
# COMPACT_ATOMS: atom_id res chain seq x y z
N MET A 1 18.72 53.01 39.19
CA MET A 1 18.75 51.95 38.15
C MET A 1 18.19 50.61 38.65
N GLU A 2 18.34 50.23 39.93
CA GLU A 2 17.75 48.98 40.48
C GLU A 2 16.21 48.95 40.49
N LEU A 3 15.54 50.06 40.81
CA LEU A 3 14.06 50.11 40.88
C LEU A 3 13.36 49.91 39.51
N LEU A 4 14.03 50.24 38.40
CA LEU A 4 13.52 49.96 37.05
C LEU A 4 13.72 48.49 36.64
N ASN A 5 14.67 47.80 37.25
CA ASN A 5 14.98 46.40 36.94
C ASN A 5 14.06 45.42 37.69
N MET A 6 13.65 45.77 38.93
CA MET A 6 12.63 44.99 39.68
C MET A 6 11.24 45.09 39.04
N SER A 7 10.85 46.27 38.55
CA SER A 7 9.56 46.45 37.85
C SER A 7 9.44 45.62 36.57
N ASN A 8 10.52 45.50 35.78
CA ASN A 8 10.51 44.70 34.56
C ASN A 8 10.48 43.19 34.85
N GLY A 9 11.11 42.74 35.93
CA GLY A 9 11.11 41.34 36.34
C GLY A 9 9.74 40.85 36.82
N GLU A 10 9.05 41.65 37.65
CA GLU A 10 7.69 41.34 38.10
C GLU A 10 6.69 41.33 36.95
N VAL A 11 6.76 42.30 36.04
CA VAL A 11 5.91 42.34 34.83
C VAL A 11 6.19 41.17 33.89
N ALA A 12 7.45 40.74 33.73
CA ALA A 12 7.79 39.55 32.95
C ALA A 12 7.26 38.27 33.60
N PHE A 13 7.39 38.14 34.91
CA PHE A 13 6.89 37.00 35.67
C PHE A 13 5.35 36.90 35.62
N GLU A 14 4.65 38.02 35.77
CA GLU A 14 3.19 38.09 35.63
C GLU A 14 2.73 37.68 34.22
N ARG A 15 3.42 38.12 33.17
CA ARG A 15 3.12 37.71 31.78
C ARG A 15 3.30 36.22 31.58
N ILE A 16 4.34 35.61 32.16
CA ILE A 16 4.57 34.16 32.08
C ILE A 16 3.45 33.40 32.81
N ILE A 17 3.06 33.85 34.01
CA ILE A 17 1.96 33.23 34.77
C ILE A 17 0.64 33.37 34.01
N GLN A 18 0.38 34.52 33.40
CA GLN A 18 -0.84 34.74 32.60
C GLN A 18 -0.85 33.84 31.36
N ALA A 19 0.25 33.76 30.61
CA ALA A 19 0.38 32.85 29.48
C ALA A 19 0.19 31.38 29.91
N PHE A 20 0.74 30.99 31.05
CA PHE A 20 0.55 29.65 31.61
C PHE A 20 -0.90 29.38 32.01
N LYS A 21 -1.58 30.34 32.66
CA LYS A 21 -3.00 30.24 33.01
C LYS A 21 -3.89 30.15 31.78
N LEU A 22 -3.58 30.91 30.73
CA LEU A 22 -4.28 30.85 29.45
C LEU A 22 -4.11 29.47 28.80
N ALA A 23 -2.88 28.97 28.70
CA ALA A 23 -2.62 27.63 28.18
C ALA A 23 -3.31 26.53 29.01
N LEU A 24 -3.35 26.65 30.34
CA LEU A 24 -4.09 25.73 31.20
C LEU A 24 -5.60 25.79 30.96
N ASN A 25 -6.17 26.98 30.80
CA ASN A 25 -7.59 27.11 30.51
C ASN A 25 -7.95 26.54 29.14
N GLU A 26 -7.12 26.76 28.12
CA GLU A 26 -7.28 26.12 26.80
C GLU A 26 -7.20 24.60 26.91
N LEU A 27 -6.24 24.07 27.67
CA LEU A 27 -6.12 22.64 27.91
C LEU A 27 -7.35 22.05 28.60
N ILE A 28 -7.86 22.73 29.64
CA ILE A 28 -9.08 22.30 30.36
C ILE A 28 -10.29 22.32 29.43
N ALA A 29 -10.40 23.32 28.55
CA ALA A 29 -11.46 23.39 27.55
C ALA A 29 -11.38 22.25 26.51
N LEU A 30 -10.17 21.74 26.23
CA LEU A 30 -9.95 20.60 25.34
C LEU A 30 -10.28 19.24 25.98
N VAL A 31 -10.26 19.11 27.30
CA VAL A 31 -10.57 17.85 28.01
C VAL A 31 -11.87 17.18 27.54
N PRO A 32 -13.04 17.85 27.50
CA PRO A 32 -14.29 17.22 27.06
C PRO A 32 -14.23 16.76 25.60
N VAL A 33 -13.57 17.51 24.72
CA VAL A 33 -13.38 17.16 23.30
C VAL A 33 -12.52 15.91 23.17
N VAL A 34 -11.41 15.83 23.91
CA VAL A 34 -10.52 14.68 23.91
C VAL A 34 -11.25 13.44 24.43
N LEU A 35 -11.97 13.55 25.55
CA LEU A 35 -12.74 12.44 26.11
C LEU A 35 -13.83 11.95 25.14
N ALA A 36 -14.57 12.85 24.50
CA ALA A 36 -15.60 12.48 23.53
C ALA A 36 -14.99 11.81 22.28
N SER A 37 -13.85 12.30 21.80
CA SER A 37 -13.11 11.69 20.68
C SER A 37 -12.64 10.28 21.02
N VAL A 38 -12.06 10.09 22.21
CA VAL A 38 -11.65 8.76 22.71
C VAL A 38 -12.85 7.82 22.81
N LEU A 39 -14.01 8.31 23.24
CA LEU A 39 -15.23 7.52 23.31
C LEU A 39 -15.69 7.06 21.91
N ILE A 40 -15.68 7.94 20.91
CA ILE A 40 -16.00 7.58 19.52
C ILE A 40 -15.04 6.52 18.99
N VAL A 41 -13.74 6.71 19.20
CA VAL A 41 -12.73 5.72 18.77
C VAL A 41 -12.93 4.38 19.48
N ALA A 42 -13.22 4.39 20.78
CA ALA A 42 -13.51 3.18 21.54
C ALA A 42 -14.75 2.45 21.00
N LEU A 43 -15.83 3.18 20.70
CA LEU A 43 -17.03 2.61 20.07
C LEU A 43 -16.71 2.00 18.71
N MET A 44 -15.92 2.68 17.89
CA MET A 44 -15.50 2.18 16.59
C MET A 44 -14.63 0.93 16.70
N LEU A 45 -13.77 0.81 17.72
CA LEU A 45 -13.02 -0.42 17.99
C LEU A 45 -13.93 -1.60 18.38
N VAL A 46 -15.00 -1.34 19.14
CA VAL A 46 -16.01 -2.36 19.46
C VAL A 46 -16.72 -2.84 18.20
N ILE A 47 -17.13 -1.91 17.33
CA ILE A 47 -17.75 -2.22 16.04
C ILE A 47 -16.75 -3.00 15.16
N ALA A 48 -15.50 -2.56 15.08
CA ALA A 48 -14.43 -3.21 14.33
C ALA A 48 -14.24 -4.66 14.76
N LYS A 49 -14.26 -4.93 16.06
CA LYS A 49 -14.16 -6.29 16.61
C LYS A 49 -15.35 -7.15 16.19
N TYR A 50 -16.56 -6.61 16.26
CA TYR A 50 -17.77 -7.33 15.88
C TYR A 50 -17.80 -7.65 14.39
N VAL A 51 -17.64 -6.62 13.55
CA VAL A 51 -17.60 -6.75 12.08
C VAL A 51 -16.44 -7.64 11.65
N GLY A 52 -15.25 -7.46 12.21
CA GLY A 52 -14.09 -8.30 11.92
C GLY A 52 -14.35 -9.78 12.26
N SER A 53 -15.03 -10.07 13.37
CA SER A 53 -15.43 -11.43 13.70
C SER A 53 -16.46 -12.00 12.72
N LEU A 54 -17.43 -11.21 12.27
CA LEU A 54 -18.42 -11.65 11.29
C LEU A 54 -17.75 -11.96 9.95
N VAL A 55 -16.92 -11.05 9.46
CA VAL A 55 -16.18 -11.23 8.21
C VAL A 55 -15.28 -12.44 8.32
N LYS A 56 -14.54 -12.62 9.42
CA LYS A 56 -13.71 -13.82 9.63
C LYS A 56 -14.51 -15.12 9.52
N ARG A 57 -15.74 -15.17 10.05
CA ARG A 57 -16.60 -16.35 9.91
C ARG A 57 -16.99 -16.58 8.46
N ILE A 58 -17.37 -15.54 7.73
CA ILE A 58 -17.72 -15.63 6.31
C ILE A 58 -16.52 -16.13 5.49
N LEU A 59 -15.34 -15.55 5.69
CA LEU A 59 -14.14 -15.92 4.93
C LEU A 59 -13.72 -17.38 5.22
N LYS A 60 -13.85 -17.83 6.47
CA LYS A 60 -13.62 -19.25 6.85
C LYS A 60 -14.59 -20.22 6.18
N VAL A 61 -15.85 -19.83 6.02
CA VAL A 61 -16.87 -20.66 5.34
C VAL A 61 -16.54 -20.76 3.86
N VAL A 62 -16.12 -19.66 3.23
CA VAL A 62 -15.63 -19.66 1.84
C VAL A 62 -14.33 -20.47 1.72
N GLY A 63 -13.51 -20.47 2.76
CA GLY A 63 -12.22 -21.15 2.80
C GLY A 63 -11.22 -20.51 1.85
N LEU A 64 -11.14 -19.16 1.84
CA LEU A 64 -10.26 -18.42 0.93
C LEU A 64 -8.80 -18.86 1.04
N ASP A 65 -8.31 -19.12 2.25
CA ASP A 65 -6.94 -19.61 2.44
C ASP A 65 -6.73 -20.97 1.77
N ARG A 66 -7.71 -21.90 1.88
CA ARG A 66 -7.64 -23.22 1.23
C ARG A 66 -7.71 -23.13 -0.29
N ILE A 67 -8.54 -22.21 -0.80
CA ILE A 67 -8.63 -21.96 -2.23
C ILE A 67 -7.27 -21.46 -2.72
N LEU A 68 -6.70 -20.47 -2.04
CA LEU A 68 -5.41 -19.92 -2.42
C LEU A 68 -4.32 -21.00 -2.36
N GLU A 69 -4.23 -21.74 -1.26
CA GLU A 69 -3.29 -22.85 -1.08
C GLU A 69 -3.28 -23.84 -2.25
N ARG A 70 -4.46 -24.18 -2.77
CA ARG A 70 -4.60 -25.09 -3.93
C ARG A 70 -3.96 -24.54 -5.20
N TYR A 71 -3.98 -23.24 -5.42
CA TYR A 71 -3.50 -22.62 -6.66
C TYR A 71 -2.03 -22.21 -6.61
N VAL A 72 -1.54 -21.82 -5.43
CA VAL A 72 -0.25 -21.14 -5.29
C VAL A 72 0.65 -21.71 -4.18
N GLY A 73 0.20 -22.74 -3.46
CA GLY A 73 0.88 -23.25 -2.27
C GLY A 73 0.57 -22.41 -1.03
N THR A 74 1.19 -22.75 0.10
CA THR A 74 0.96 -22.07 1.39
C THR A 74 1.43 -20.61 1.34
N PRO A 75 0.51 -19.62 1.37
CA PRO A 75 0.90 -18.23 1.35
C PRO A 75 1.60 -17.87 2.68
N PRO A 76 2.56 -16.94 2.66
CA PRO A 76 3.25 -16.51 3.88
C PRO A 76 2.32 -15.81 4.89
N ILE A 77 1.16 -15.32 4.43
CA ILE A 77 0.16 -14.63 5.23
C ILE A 77 -1.23 -15.16 4.86
N SER A 78 -2.04 -15.48 5.87
CA SER A 78 -3.47 -15.82 5.70
C SER A 78 -4.22 -14.61 5.11
N VAL A 79 -4.87 -14.83 3.96
CA VAL A 79 -5.72 -13.83 3.29
C VAL A 79 -6.88 -13.45 4.19
N GLU A 80 -7.44 -14.44 4.90
CA GLU A 80 -8.53 -14.21 5.84
C GLU A 80 -8.13 -13.21 6.93
N ASN A 81 -6.97 -13.41 7.56
CA ASN A 81 -6.48 -12.51 8.60
C ASN A 81 -6.07 -11.15 8.02
N PHE A 82 -5.47 -11.11 6.83
CA PHE A 82 -5.12 -9.86 6.15
C PHE A 82 -6.35 -8.98 5.92
N ILE A 83 -7.43 -9.55 5.37
CA ILE A 83 -8.69 -8.82 5.14
C ILE A 83 -9.26 -8.29 6.46
N VAL A 84 -9.26 -9.11 7.52
CA VAL A 84 -9.79 -8.70 8.83
C VAL A 84 -8.99 -7.54 9.43
N VAL A 85 -7.66 -7.56 9.32
CA VAL A 85 -6.80 -6.45 9.79
C VAL A 85 -7.09 -5.17 9.00
N PHE A 86 -7.25 -5.26 7.68
CA PHE A 86 -7.61 -4.10 6.85
C PHE A 86 -8.94 -3.47 7.26
N ILE A 87 -9.94 -4.29 7.54
CA ILE A 87 -11.24 -3.83 8.02
C ILE A 87 -11.09 -3.11 9.37
N GLN A 88 -10.33 -3.69 10.30
CA GLN A 88 -10.10 -3.08 11.62
C GLN A 88 -9.38 -1.73 11.51
N LEU A 89 -8.34 -1.64 10.68
CA LEU A 89 -7.65 -0.38 10.38
C LEU A 89 -8.61 0.65 9.78
N GLY A 90 -9.49 0.23 8.87
CA GLY A 90 -10.54 1.08 8.31
C GLY A 90 -11.45 1.68 9.38
N PHE A 91 -11.91 0.89 10.35
CA PHE A 91 -12.72 1.40 11.46
C PHE A 91 -11.97 2.35 12.38
N VAL A 92 -10.67 2.11 12.62
CA VAL A 92 -9.83 3.06 13.39
C VAL A 92 -9.75 4.40 12.66
N ILE A 93 -9.43 4.37 11.37
CA ILE A 93 -9.38 5.56 10.53
C ILE A 93 -10.72 6.30 10.55
N LEU A 94 -11.83 5.59 10.35
CA LEU A 94 -13.17 6.17 10.40
C LEU A 94 -13.48 6.81 11.75
N GLY A 95 -13.11 6.17 12.87
CA GLY A 95 -13.31 6.76 14.20
C GLY A 95 -12.51 8.05 14.39
N VAL A 96 -11.27 8.09 13.92
CA VAL A 96 -10.46 9.31 13.93
C VAL A 96 -11.05 10.37 13.00
N THR A 97 -11.48 9.99 11.79
CA THR A 97 -12.12 10.92 10.84
C THR A 97 -13.35 11.57 11.47
N ILE A 98 -14.27 10.77 12.03
CA ILE A 98 -15.47 11.29 12.70
C ILE A 98 -15.08 12.23 13.85
N SER A 99 -14.08 11.85 14.66
CA SER A 99 -13.63 12.68 15.78
C SER A 99 -13.09 14.05 15.31
N VAL A 100 -12.23 14.07 14.29
CA VAL A 100 -11.71 15.32 13.74
C VAL A 100 -12.83 16.13 13.07
N THR A 101 -13.74 15.50 12.34
CA THR A 101 -14.85 16.19 11.66
C THR A 101 -15.80 16.86 12.63
N VAL A 102 -16.14 16.18 13.74
CA VAL A 102 -17.13 16.68 14.69
C VAL A 102 -16.53 17.68 15.66
N PHE A 103 -15.31 17.43 16.15
CA PHE A 103 -14.75 18.19 17.28
C PHE A 103 -13.59 19.12 16.92
N ALA A 104 -12.97 18.95 15.76
CA ALA A 104 -11.80 19.72 15.33
C ALA A 104 -11.83 20.04 13.83
N PRO A 105 -12.95 20.58 13.30
CA PRO A 105 -13.17 20.76 11.86
C PRO A 105 -12.11 21.63 11.18
N GLU A 106 -11.52 22.58 11.91
CA GLU A 106 -10.43 23.44 11.44
C GLU A 106 -9.16 22.67 11.05
N TYR A 107 -8.96 21.47 11.61
CA TYR A 107 -7.85 20.59 11.27
C TYR A 107 -8.16 19.60 10.16
N LEU A 108 -9.37 19.58 9.59
CA LEU A 108 -9.76 18.57 8.60
C LEU A 108 -8.89 18.56 7.35
N ALA A 109 -8.52 19.74 6.84
CA ALA A 109 -7.65 19.84 5.67
C ALA A 109 -6.28 19.21 5.94
N THR A 110 -5.68 19.54 7.09
CA THR A 110 -4.40 19.00 7.55
C THR A 110 -4.50 17.50 7.81
N TYR A 111 -5.56 17.04 8.47
CA TYR A 111 -5.84 15.62 8.70
C TYR A 111 -5.94 14.83 7.39
N ASN A 112 -6.73 15.32 6.42
CA ASN A 112 -6.89 14.67 5.13
C ASN A 112 -5.58 14.62 4.33
N MET A 113 -4.75 15.67 4.42
CA MET A 113 -3.42 15.67 3.83
C MET A 113 -2.57 14.52 4.39
N TYR A 114 -2.46 14.42 5.72
CA TYR A 114 -1.68 13.34 6.35
C TYR A 114 -2.28 11.95 6.09
N LEU A 115 -3.60 11.81 6.20
CA LEU A 115 -4.29 10.54 5.94
C LEU A 115 -4.07 10.08 4.50
N SER A 116 -4.18 10.99 3.53
CA SER A 116 -3.95 10.66 2.11
C SER A 116 -2.53 10.16 1.86
N TYR A 117 -1.54 10.77 2.51
CA TYR A 117 -0.15 10.35 2.39
C TYR A 117 0.09 8.96 3.00
N ILE A 118 -0.42 8.72 4.22
CA ILE A 118 -0.32 7.42 4.90
C ILE A 118 -1.01 6.33 4.08
N LEU A 119 -2.22 6.60 3.56
CA LEU A 119 -2.98 5.64 2.76
C LEU A 119 -2.28 5.32 1.44
N ARG A 120 -1.68 6.30 0.76
CA ARG A 120 -0.89 6.08 -0.46
C ARG A 120 0.35 5.24 -0.20
N LEU A 121 1.06 5.50 0.90
CA LEU A 121 2.22 4.70 1.30
C LEU A 121 1.79 3.25 1.58
N MET A 122 0.73 3.07 2.37
CA MET A 122 0.16 1.75 2.69
C MET A 122 -0.27 1.00 1.42
N SER A 123 -0.95 1.67 0.48
CA SER A 123 -1.41 1.04 -0.76
C SER A 123 -0.25 0.61 -1.64
N ALA A 124 0.79 1.43 -1.78
CA ALA A 124 1.97 1.06 -2.57
C ALA A 124 2.72 -0.12 -1.96
N VAL A 125 2.93 -0.12 -0.64
CA VAL A 125 3.55 -1.27 0.05
C VAL A 125 2.72 -2.54 -0.16
N ALA A 126 1.40 -2.45 0.00
CA ALA A 126 0.51 -3.59 -0.24
C ALA A 126 0.59 -4.10 -1.68
N LEU A 127 0.57 -3.20 -2.68
CA LEU A 127 0.68 -3.56 -4.09
C LEU A 127 2.03 -4.18 -4.44
N ILE A 128 3.13 -3.67 -3.87
CA ILE A 128 4.47 -4.27 -4.05
C ILE A 128 4.49 -5.70 -3.52
N ILE A 129 3.96 -5.94 -2.31
CA ILE A 129 3.88 -7.29 -1.72
C ILE A 129 3.03 -8.21 -2.61
N ILE A 130 1.86 -7.73 -3.05
CA ILE A 130 0.97 -8.49 -3.94
C ILE A 130 1.65 -8.81 -5.27
N THR A 131 2.32 -7.85 -5.90
CA THR A 131 3.04 -8.06 -7.15
C THR A 131 4.17 -9.07 -6.99
N LEU A 132 4.99 -8.96 -5.94
CA LEU A 132 6.05 -9.93 -5.67
C LEU A 132 5.49 -11.35 -5.48
N PHE A 133 4.41 -11.47 -4.69
CA PHE A 133 3.71 -12.74 -4.51
C PHE A 133 3.24 -13.32 -5.84
N TRP A 134 2.53 -12.55 -6.66
CA TRP A 134 2.04 -13.04 -7.96
C TRP A 134 3.15 -13.44 -8.92
N ILE A 135 4.28 -12.73 -8.89
CA ILE A 135 5.44 -13.05 -9.73
C ILE A 135 6.08 -14.36 -9.27
N GLU A 136 6.24 -14.57 -7.97
CA GLU A 136 6.73 -15.85 -7.44
C GLU A 136 5.84 -17.01 -7.87
N VAL A 137 4.51 -16.85 -7.74
CA VAL A 137 3.52 -17.83 -8.20
C VAL A 137 3.66 -18.10 -9.69
N LEU A 138 3.76 -17.04 -10.50
CA LEU A 138 3.90 -17.14 -11.95
C LEU A 138 5.19 -17.88 -12.34
N VAL A 139 6.32 -17.50 -11.74
CA VAL A 139 7.65 -18.07 -11.99
C VAL A 139 7.72 -19.55 -11.58
N ASN A 140 7.07 -19.93 -10.49
CA ASN A 140 7.04 -21.31 -10.01
C ASN A 140 6.10 -22.20 -10.85
N LYS A 141 5.03 -21.62 -11.40
CA LYS A 141 4.03 -22.36 -12.18
C LYS A 141 4.42 -22.52 -13.65
N ILE A 142 5.17 -21.56 -14.21
CA ILE A 142 5.70 -21.65 -15.56
C ILE A 142 6.85 -22.68 -15.58
N ARG A 143 6.60 -23.83 -16.23
CA ARG A 143 7.67 -24.75 -16.71
C ARG A 143 8.43 -24.15 -17.89
N GLY A 144 8.90 -22.91 -17.72
CA GLY A 144 9.59 -22.15 -18.75
C GLY A 144 11.09 -22.11 -18.48
N GLU A 145 11.84 -21.89 -19.55
CA GLU A 145 13.28 -21.65 -19.47
C GLU A 145 13.61 -20.51 -18.52
N SER A 146 14.86 -20.48 -18.01
CA SER A 146 15.37 -19.38 -17.17
C SER A 146 15.13 -17.99 -17.78
N LYS A 147 15.03 -17.88 -19.11
CA LYS A 147 14.76 -16.63 -19.84
C LYS A 147 13.35 -16.09 -19.56
N VAL A 148 12.34 -16.95 -19.49
CA VAL A 148 10.96 -16.55 -19.20
C VAL A 148 10.84 -16.05 -17.75
N LYS A 149 11.56 -16.70 -16.83
CA LYS A 149 11.64 -16.27 -15.43
C LYS A 149 12.31 -14.91 -15.28
N ALA A 150 13.42 -14.68 -16.01
CA ALA A 150 14.10 -13.39 -16.04
C ALA A 150 13.21 -12.27 -16.61
N PHE A 151 12.44 -12.56 -17.68
CA PHE A 151 11.48 -11.62 -18.24
C PHE A 151 10.36 -11.26 -17.26
N ALA A 152 9.78 -12.25 -16.56
CA ALA A 152 8.79 -11.99 -15.52
C ALA A 152 9.35 -11.14 -14.38
N SER A 153 10.59 -11.39 -13.95
CA SER A 153 11.28 -10.58 -12.94
C SER A 153 11.52 -9.13 -13.41
N LEU A 154 11.81 -8.92 -14.69
CA LEU A 154 11.98 -7.58 -15.25
C LEU A 154 10.66 -6.81 -15.28
N ILE A 155 9.55 -7.45 -15.67
CA ILE A 155 8.21 -6.85 -15.58
C ILE A 155 7.88 -6.51 -14.14
N ALA A 156 8.15 -7.42 -13.19
CA ALA A 156 7.93 -7.18 -11.77
C ALA A 156 8.66 -5.93 -11.28
N PHE A 157 9.94 -5.82 -11.65
CA PHE A 157 10.76 -4.66 -11.31
C PHE A 157 10.15 -3.35 -11.85
N LEU A 158 9.74 -3.33 -13.12
CA LEU A 158 9.12 -2.15 -13.73
C LEU A 158 7.78 -1.79 -13.09
N LEU A 159 6.95 -2.77 -12.72
CA LEU A 159 5.68 -2.54 -12.01
C LEU A 159 5.91 -1.99 -10.60
N ILE A 160 6.87 -2.56 -9.86
CA ILE A 160 7.25 -2.07 -8.53
C ILE A 160 7.75 -0.63 -8.62
N LEU A 161 8.53 -0.30 -9.66
CA LEU A 161 9.01 1.05 -9.88
C LEU A 161 7.84 2.04 -10.09
N THR A 162 6.77 1.63 -10.78
CA THR A 162 5.56 2.45 -10.91
C THR A 162 4.93 2.79 -9.55
N PHE A 163 4.84 1.81 -8.63
CA PHE A 163 4.29 2.06 -7.29
C PHE A 163 5.20 2.95 -6.43
N ILE A 164 6.52 2.82 -6.59
CA ILE A 164 7.49 3.70 -5.91
C ILE A 164 7.31 5.14 -6.40
N ILE A 165 7.20 5.35 -7.71
CA ILE A 165 7.01 6.70 -8.29
C ILE A 165 5.71 7.33 -7.80
N ASP A 166 4.65 6.54 -7.68
CA ASP A 166 3.35 7.04 -7.22
C ASP A 166 3.45 7.67 -5.81
N VAL A 167 4.14 7.01 -4.87
CA VAL A 167 4.28 7.51 -3.49
C VAL A 167 5.33 8.60 -3.37
N THR A 168 6.33 8.61 -4.23
CA THR A 168 7.43 9.56 -4.12
C THR A 168 6.94 10.99 -4.38
N ALA A 169 7.43 11.93 -3.59
CA ALA A 169 7.14 13.36 -3.70
C ALA A 169 7.96 14.03 -4.84
N LEU A 170 7.94 13.44 -6.04
CA LEU A 170 8.53 14.01 -7.25
C LEU A 170 7.60 15.07 -7.85
N SER A 171 8.15 15.99 -8.65
CA SER A 171 7.33 16.91 -9.43
C SER A 171 6.49 16.17 -10.47
N GLU A 172 5.32 16.72 -10.82
CA GLU A 172 4.40 16.11 -11.80
C GLU A 172 5.08 15.88 -13.16
N SER A 173 5.96 16.80 -13.58
CA SER A 173 6.75 16.66 -14.81
C SER A 173 7.68 15.44 -14.79
N VAL A 174 8.36 15.21 -13.66
CA VAL A 174 9.26 14.08 -13.47
C VAL A 174 8.46 12.78 -13.39
N LYS A 175 7.35 12.76 -12.65
CA LYS A 175 6.45 11.59 -12.59
C LYS A 175 5.95 11.20 -13.97
N SER A 176 5.41 12.15 -14.73
CA SER A 176 4.91 11.91 -16.08
C SER A 176 5.99 11.33 -17.00
N SER A 177 7.22 11.88 -16.92
CA SER A 177 8.36 11.40 -17.72
C SER A 177 8.78 9.98 -17.33
N LEU A 178 8.83 9.66 -16.03
CA LEU A 178 9.16 8.32 -15.56
C LEU A 178 8.06 7.31 -15.90
N VAL A 179 6.78 7.68 -15.73
CA VAL A 179 5.63 6.83 -16.10
C VAL A 179 5.65 6.54 -17.60
N PHE A 180 5.93 7.56 -18.43
CA PHE A 180 6.12 7.39 -19.86
C PHE A 180 7.27 6.45 -20.19
N GLY A 181 8.43 6.64 -19.55
CA GLY A 181 9.61 5.78 -19.72
C GLY A 181 9.34 4.32 -19.33
N ILE A 182 8.64 4.08 -18.22
CA ILE A 182 8.26 2.74 -17.77
C ILE A 182 7.26 2.11 -18.73
N SER A 183 6.25 2.86 -19.19
CA SER A 183 5.26 2.38 -20.17
C SER A 183 5.94 1.97 -21.47
N LEU A 184 6.86 2.80 -21.98
CA LEU A 184 7.66 2.50 -23.16
C LEU A 184 8.55 1.28 -22.94
N GLY A 185 9.22 1.19 -21.78
CA GLY A 185 10.04 0.04 -21.40
C GLY A 185 9.25 -1.26 -21.32
N LEU A 186 8.09 -1.25 -20.65
CA LEU A 186 7.18 -2.40 -20.59
C LEU A 186 6.70 -2.80 -21.98
N GLY A 187 6.25 -1.83 -22.79
CA GLY A 187 5.79 -2.09 -24.16
C GLY A 187 6.87 -2.71 -25.06
N LEU A 188 8.08 -2.16 -25.04
CA LEU A 188 9.21 -2.71 -25.79
C LEU A 188 9.60 -4.11 -25.29
N THR A 189 9.68 -4.29 -23.97
CA THR A 189 10.06 -5.59 -23.41
C THR A 189 9.04 -6.66 -23.80
N ILE A 190 7.74 -6.36 -23.68
CA ILE A 190 6.66 -7.24 -24.11
C ILE A 190 6.74 -7.52 -25.62
N GLY A 191 6.96 -6.49 -26.44
CA GLY A 191 7.04 -6.64 -27.90
C GLY A 191 8.21 -7.53 -28.34
N VAL A 192 9.42 -7.23 -27.85
CA VAL A 192 10.64 -8.01 -28.16
C VAL A 192 10.49 -9.45 -27.67
N PHE A 193 9.99 -9.64 -26.45
CA PHE A 193 9.78 -10.97 -25.89
C PHE A 193 8.75 -11.77 -26.71
N SER A 194 7.65 -11.13 -27.12
CA SER A 194 6.61 -11.79 -27.92
C SER A 194 7.15 -12.24 -29.27
N ILE A 195 7.88 -11.37 -29.99
CA ILE A 195 8.51 -11.71 -31.27
C ILE A 195 9.47 -12.89 -31.11
N TRP A 196 10.36 -12.81 -30.11
CA TRP A 196 11.32 -13.87 -29.83
C TRP A 196 10.63 -15.21 -29.50
N TYR A 197 9.61 -15.18 -28.65
CA TYR A 197 8.86 -16.35 -28.23
C TYR A 197 8.17 -17.05 -29.41
N PHE A 198 7.42 -16.31 -30.24
CA PHE A 198 6.74 -16.87 -31.41
C PHE A 198 7.70 -17.34 -32.50
N MET A 199 8.80 -16.61 -32.73
CA MET A 199 9.79 -17.01 -33.74
C MET A 199 10.53 -18.29 -33.35
N HIS A 200 10.84 -18.46 -32.06
CA HIS A 200 11.49 -19.68 -31.55
C HIS A 200 10.64 -20.92 -31.85
N GLU A 201 9.34 -20.86 -31.56
CA GLU A 201 8.40 -21.96 -31.81
C GLU A 201 8.25 -22.27 -33.31
N TYR A 202 8.19 -21.25 -34.17
CA TYR A 202 8.14 -21.43 -35.63
C TYR A 202 9.40 -22.11 -36.19
N LEU A 203 10.59 -21.68 -35.73
CA LEU A 203 11.87 -22.25 -36.15
C LEU A 203 12.00 -23.71 -35.70
N GLU A 204 11.57 -24.05 -34.49
CA GLU A 204 11.64 -25.39 -33.94
C GLU A 204 10.75 -26.37 -34.73
N HIS A 205 9.53 -25.95 -35.10
CA HIS A 205 8.64 -26.73 -35.97
C HIS A 205 9.20 -26.93 -37.38
N TYR A 206 9.83 -25.89 -37.96
CA TYR A 206 10.41 -25.98 -39.30
C TYR A 206 11.62 -26.94 -39.33
N ILE A 207 12.49 -26.89 -38.32
CA ILE A 207 13.67 -27.75 -38.22
C ILE A 207 13.26 -29.22 -37.97
N SER A 208 12.26 -29.45 -37.11
CA SER A 208 11.79 -30.80 -36.78
C SER A 208 11.16 -31.54 -37.98
N ARG A 209 10.38 -30.84 -38.83
CA ARG A 209 9.84 -31.43 -40.08
C ARG A 209 10.94 -31.85 -41.05
N LYS A 210 12.02 -31.07 -41.13
CA LYS A 210 13.13 -31.34 -42.06
C LYS A 210 14.00 -32.54 -41.65
N HIS A 211 13.96 -32.96 -40.39
CA HIS A 211 14.60 -34.20 -39.92
C HIS A 211 13.70 -35.42 -40.09
N GLY A 212 12.39 -35.31 -39.83
CA GLY A 212 11.44 -36.43 -40.03
C GLY A 212 11.31 -36.89 -41.49
N GLU A 213 11.44 -35.99 -42.47
CA GLU A 213 11.44 -36.36 -43.89
C GLU A 213 12.73 -37.08 -44.36
N LYS A 214 13.83 -36.98 -43.61
CA LYS A 214 15.09 -37.64 -43.97
C LYS A 214 15.14 -39.12 -43.54
N GLU A 215 14.50 -39.49 -42.44
CA GLU A 215 14.44 -40.89 -41.99
C GLU A 215 13.48 -41.74 -42.85
N VAL A 216 12.36 -41.17 -43.32
CA VAL A 216 11.40 -41.88 -44.19
C VAL A 216 11.95 -42.15 -45.60
N ARG A 217 12.98 -41.42 -46.03
CA ARG A 217 13.63 -41.63 -47.34
C ARG A 217 14.82 -42.60 -47.30
N GLN A 218 15.18 -43.14 -46.13
CA GLN A 218 16.32 -44.05 -45.97
C GLN A 218 15.96 -45.45 -45.43
N GLY A 219 14.67 -45.74 -45.21
CA GLY A 219 14.14 -47.09 -44.97
C GLY A 219 13.42 -47.63 -46.20
#